data_AF-A0A8J8NC65-F1
#
_entry.id   AF-A0A8J8NC65-F1
#
_cell.length_a   1.000
_cell.length_b   1.000
_cell.length_c   1.000
_cell.angle_alpha   90.00
_cell.angle_beta   90.00
_cell.angle_gamma   90.00
#
_symmetry.space_group_name_H-M   'P 1'
#
loop_
_entity.id
_entity.type
_entity.pdbx_description
1 polymer ?
#
loop_
_entity_poly.entity_id
_entity_poly.type
_entity_poly.pdbx_seq_one_letter_code
_entity_poly.pdbx_strand_id
1 'polypeptide(L)'
;MLRDVTTCLETVGQVNPLNKVYKLVKDLDYFPLAALLLTQNALSQLTYDQYVFNLTRSRKDLLIDGPHFIIGLCTIFKQFHYSHYKKYVHYLIHFVKVALSASKDIQLQKRQIDNDAITTMTFLEELIKFDGTSREIVTQNIGSFIFDYYKPPATAGMITNQ
;
A
#
# COMPACT_ATOMS: atom_id res chain seq x y z
N MET A 1 -11.27 -25.42 -23.14
CA MET A 1 -10.63 -24.36 -23.95
C MET A 1 -9.95 -23.30 -23.09
N LEU A 2 -10.65 -22.48 -22.28
CA LEU A 2 -9.95 -21.50 -21.42
C LEU A 2 -9.00 -22.14 -20.39
N ARG A 3 -9.43 -23.23 -19.75
CA ARG A 3 -8.63 -23.93 -18.73
C ARG A 3 -7.34 -24.51 -19.31
N ASP A 4 -7.42 -25.09 -20.51
CA ASP A 4 -6.28 -25.72 -21.21
C ASP A 4 -5.27 -24.66 -21.67
N VAL A 5 -5.75 -23.50 -22.11
CA VAL A 5 -4.93 -22.32 -22.42
C VAL A 5 -4.23 -21.83 -21.15
N THR A 6 -4.94 -21.71 -20.01
CA THR A 6 -4.32 -21.34 -18.72
C THR A 6 -3.22 -22.32 -18.31
N THR A 7 -3.45 -23.63 -18.44
CA THR A 7 -2.43 -24.64 -18.14
C THR A 7 -1.21 -24.53 -19.07
N CYS A 8 -1.41 -24.23 -20.35
CA CYS A 8 -0.31 -23.99 -21.29
C CYS A 8 0.49 -22.73 -20.93
N LEU A 9 -0.17 -21.61 -20.64
CA LEU A 9 0.49 -20.38 -20.16
C LEU A 9 1.27 -20.62 -18.84
N GLU A 10 0.71 -21.43 -17.94
CA GLU A 10 1.39 -21.88 -16.71
C GLU A 10 2.68 -22.67 -17.03
N THR A 11 2.63 -23.60 -17.98
CA THR A 11 3.82 -24.39 -18.36
C THR A 11 4.91 -23.55 -19.05
N VAL A 12 4.53 -22.50 -19.78
CA VAL A 12 5.47 -21.58 -20.45
C VAL A 12 5.99 -20.49 -19.49
N GLY A 13 5.45 -20.42 -18.26
CA GLY A 13 5.85 -19.44 -17.26
C GLY A 13 5.27 -18.04 -17.48
N GLN A 14 4.37 -17.86 -18.44
CA GLN A 14 3.64 -16.59 -18.65
C GLN A 14 2.42 -16.50 -17.73
N VAL A 15 2.68 -16.42 -16.44
CA VAL A 15 1.63 -16.28 -15.42
C VAL A 15 1.99 -15.17 -14.46
N ASN A 16 0.98 -14.34 -14.16
CA ASN A 16 1.09 -13.39 -13.06
C ASN A 16 0.54 -14.02 -11.77
N PRO A 17 1.39 -14.50 -10.84
CA PRO A 17 0.93 -15.13 -9.61
C PRO A 17 0.13 -14.16 -8.72
N LEU A 18 0.33 -12.86 -8.84
CA LEU A 18 -0.41 -11.84 -8.08
C LEU A 18 -1.89 -11.74 -8.48
N ASN A 19 -2.24 -12.23 -9.67
CA ASN A 19 -3.63 -12.26 -10.14
C ASN A 19 -4.31 -13.61 -9.95
N LYS A 20 -3.60 -14.60 -9.40
CA LYS A 20 -4.15 -15.95 -9.22
C LYS A 20 -4.97 -16.04 -7.94
N VAL A 21 -6.21 -16.49 -8.09
CA VAL A 21 -7.07 -16.89 -6.95
C VAL A 21 -6.79 -18.36 -6.67
N TYR A 22 -6.19 -18.66 -5.52
CA TYR A 22 -5.83 -20.01 -5.11
C TYR A 22 -6.98 -20.71 -4.40
N LYS A 23 -7.69 -19.99 -3.52
CA LYS A 23 -8.83 -20.51 -2.77
C LYS A 23 -9.77 -19.37 -2.43
N LEU A 24 -11.03 -19.49 -2.82
CA LEU A 24 -12.07 -18.56 -2.39
C LEU A 24 -12.32 -18.75 -0.89
N VAL A 25 -12.17 -17.65 -0.14
CA VAL A 25 -12.42 -17.61 1.29
C VAL A 25 -13.86 -17.12 1.51
N LYS A 26 -14.52 -17.59 2.57
CA LYS A 26 -15.81 -17.05 2.99
C LYS A 26 -15.64 -15.57 3.37
N ASP A 27 -16.65 -14.76 3.09
CA ASP A 27 -16.61 -13.34 3.42
C ASP A 27 -16.44 -13.15 4.94
N LEU A 28 -15.45 -12.33 5.29
CA LEU A 28 -15.10 -11.96 6.65
C LEU A 28 -15.18 -10.43 6.74
N ASP A 29 -16.34 -9.92 7.17
CA ASP A 29 -16.65 -8.49 7.09
C ASP A 29 -15.62 -7.58 7.78
N TYR A 30 -15.03 -8.05 8.88
CA TYR A 30 -14.06 -7.31 9.69
C TYR A 30 -12.60 -7.52 9.26
N PHE A 31 -12.35 -8.39 8.28
CA PHE A 31 -10.99 -8.67 7.80
C PHE A 31 -10.24 -7.41 7.31
N PRO A 32 -10.85 -6.47 6.54
CA PRO A 32 -10.16 -5.27 6.08
C PRO A 32 -9.70 -4.37 7.23
N LEU A 33 -10.45 -4.34 8.34
CA LEU A 33 -10.08 -3.60 9.54
C LEU A 33 -8.92 -4.29 10.28
N ALA A 34 -8.99 -5.62 10.43
CA ALA A 34 -7.89 -6.38 11.03
C ALA A 34 -6.58 -6.23 10.23
N ALA A 35 -6.68 -6.26 8.89
CA ALA A 35 -5.56 -6.03 8.00
C ALA A 35 -4.99 -4.61 8.13
N LEU A 36 -5.83 -3.59 8.29
CA LEU A 36 -5.36 -2.22 8.58
C LEU A 36 -4.51 -2.17 9.85
N LEU A 37 -5.01 -2.73 10.94
CA LEU A 37 -4.31 -2.74 12.22
C LEU A 37 -2.99 -3.51 12.13
N LEU A 38 -2.98 -4.63 11.42
CA LEU A 38 -1.77 -5.39 11.13
C LEU A 38 -0.76 -4.55 10.33
N THR A 39 -1.22 -3.85 9.29
CA THR A 39 -0.38 -2.96 8.49
C THR A 39 0.22 -1.86 9.34
N GLN A 40 -0.56 -1.17 10.17
CA GLN A 40 -0.05 -0.11 11.04
C GLN A 40 1.02 -0.63 12.02
N ASN A 41 0.80 -1.81 12.62
CA ASN A 41 1.81 -2.44 13.46
C ASN A 41 3.08 -2.81 12.67
N ALA A 42 2.93 -3.35 11.45
CA ALA A 42 4.08 -3.65 10.59
C ALA A 42 4.85 -2.39 10.19
N LEU A 43 4.15 -1.29 9.87
CA LEU A 43 4.75 -0.01 9.49
C LEU A 43 5.57 0.61 10.61
N SER A 44 5.18 0.42 11.88
CA SER A 44 5.98 0.88 13.03
C SER A 44 7.39 0.26 13.10
N GLN A 45 7.61 -0.85 12.39
CA GLN A 45 8.87 -1.58 12.34
C GLN A 45 9.62 -1.39 11.01
N LEU A 46 9.04 -0.65 10.07
CA LEU A 46 9.58 -0.36 8.75
C LEU A 46 10.05 1.09 8.67
N THR A 47 11.11 1.31 7.91
CA THR A 47 11.68 2.63 7.64
C THR A 47 11.87 2.78 6.15
N TYR A 48 11.61 3.97 5.61
CA TYR A 48 11.86 4.23 4.20
C TYR A 48 13.36 4.39 3.94
N ASP A 49 13.90 3.57 3.04
CA ASP A 49 15.29 3.68 2.60
C ASP A 49 15.36 4.44 1.27
N GLN A 50 16.09 5.57 1.30
CA GLN A 50 16.28 6.44 0.14
C GLN A 50 17.17 5.82 -0.96
N TYR A 51 18.01 4.84 -0.62
CA TYR A 51 18.90 4.19 -1.59
C TYR A 51 18.18 3.07 -2.35
N VAL A 52 17.30 2.35 -1.67
CA VAL A 52 16.51 1.24 -2.24
C VAL A 52 15.15 1.72 -2.76
N PHE A 53 14.75 2.95 -2.43
CA PHE A 53 13.48 3.59 -2.80
C PHE A 53 12.24 2.78 -2.36
N ASN A 54 12.40 2.00 -1.29
CA ASN A 54 11.38 1.13 -0.74
C ASN A 54 11.40 1.15 0.80
N LEU A 55 10.30 0.72 1.42
CA LEU A 55 10.18 0.43 2.83
C LEU A 55 11.02 -0.80 3.15
N THR A 56 12.05 -0.59 3.97
CA THR A 56 12.92 -1.66 4.44
C THR A 56 12.77 -1.82 5.95
N ARG A 57 13.26 -2.95 6.45
CA ARG A 57 13.29 -3.22 7.89
C ARG A 57 14.09 -2.15 8.66
N SER A 58 13.55 -1.69 9.77
CA SER A 58 14.26 -0.75 10.66
C SER A 58 15.49 -1.41 11.34
N ARG A 59 15.40 -2.70 11.64
CA ARG A 59 16.49 -3.48 12.28
C ARG A 59 16.83 -4.70 11.44
N LYS A 60 18.10 -5.08 11.41
CA LYS A 60 18.59 -6.25 10.65
C LYS A 60 17.98 -7.57 11.12
N ASP A 61 17.64 -7.66 12.41
CA ASP A 61 17.08 -8.86 13.04
C ASP A 61 15.60 -9.10 12.70
N LEU A 62 14.92 -8.10 12.11
CA LEU A 62 13.54 -8.25 11.67
C LEU A 62 13.49 -9.03 10.35
N LEU A 63 12.53 -9.95 10.25
CA LEU A 63 12.28 -10.78 9.08
C LEU A 63 11.28 -10.13 8.08
N ILE A 64 10.68 -9.00 8.45
CA ILE A 64 9.65 -8.33 7.66
C ILE A 64 10.32 -7.27 6.77
N ASP A 65 10.01 -7.32 5.48
CA ASP A 65 10.48 -6.38 4.47
C ASP A 65 9.27 -5.79 3.73
N GLY A 66 9.33 -4.52 3.33
CA GLY A 66 8.16 -3.78 2.82
C GLY A 66 7.53 -4.43 1.59
N PRO A 67 8.29 -4.67 0.50
CA PRO A 67 7.76 -5.32 -0.71
C PRO A 67 7.14 -6.70 -0.45
N HIS A 68 7.80 -7.51 0.38
CA HIS A 68 7.33 -8.84 0.75
C HIS A 68 6.00 -8.78 1.51
N PHE A 69 5.89 -7.83 2.44
CA PHE A 69 4.67 -7.59 3.20
C PHE A 69 3.52 -7.12 2.30
N ILE A 70 3.78 -6.19 1.38
CA ILE A 70 2.79 -5.67 0.42
C ILE A 70 2.28 -6.79 -0.49
N ILE A 71 3.19 -7.58 -1.07
CA ILE A 71 2.82 -8.72 -1.92
C ILE A 71 1.99 -9.75 -1.14
N GLY A 72 2.37 -10.04 0.11
CA GLY A 72 1.61 -10.90 1.00
C GLY A 72 0.17 -10.41 1.21
N LEU A 73 0.00 -9.12 1.50
CA LEU A 73 -1.33 -8.53 1.66
C LEU A 73 -2.14 -8.58 0.36
N CYS A 74 -1.55 -8.18 -0.78
CA CYS A 74 -2.21 -8.23 -2.09
C CYS A 74 -2.69 -9.64 -2.42
N THR A 75 -1.84 -10.65 -2.23
CA THR A 75 -2.18 -12.06 -2.53
C THR A 75 -3.28 -12.60 -1.59
N ILE A 76 -3.29 -12.21 -0.32
CA ILE A 76 -4.37 -12.56 0.62
C ILE A 76 -5.67 -11.89 0.19
N PHE A 77 -5.66 -10.58 -0.11
CA PHE A 77 -6.87 -9.86 -0.53
C PHE A 77 -7.45 -10.36 -1.85
N LYS A 78 -6.64 -10.94 -2.74
CA LYS A 78 -7.12 -11.60 -3.97
C LYS A 78 -7.95 -12.85 -3.70
N GLN A 79 -7.84 -13.45 -2.51
CA GLN A 79 -8.67 -14.59 -2.10
C GLN A 79 -10.08 -14.18 -1.62
N PHE A 80 -10.28 -12.89 -1.33
CA PHE A 80 -11.53 -12.31 -0.90
C PHE A 80 -12.23 -11.57 -2.05
N HIS A 81 -13.52 -11.27 -1.88
CA HIS A 81 -14.22 -10.37 -2.80
C HIS A 81 -13.56 -8.98 -2.82
N TYR A 82 -13.43 -8.39 -4.01
CA TYR A 82 -12.72 -7.12 -4.25
C TYR A 82 -13.23 -5.94 -3.40
N SER A 83 -14.48 -5.99 -2.93
CA SER A 83 -15.01 -5.02 -1.96
C SER A 83 -14.18 -4.91 -0.68
N HIS A 84 -13.60 -6.01 -0.19
CA HIS A 84 -12.77 -6.04 1.02
C HIS A 84 -11.48 -5.25 0.81
N TYR A 85 -10.85 -5.39 -0.36
CA TYR A 85 -9.67 -4.62 -0.73
C TYR A 85 -9.98 -3.12 -0.80
N LYS A 86 -11.09 -2.74 -1.46
CA LYS A 86 -11.53 -1.34 -1.50
C LYS A 86 -11.74 -0.76 -0.10
N LYS A 87 -12.39 -1.50 0.80
CA LYS A 87 -12.60 -1.09 2.20
C LYS A 87 -11.25 -0.89 2.92
N TYR A 88 -10.32 -1.82 2.76
CA TYR A 88 -8.97 -1.72 3.34
C TYR A 88 -8.24 -0.46 2.90
N VAL A 89 -8.21 -0.17 1.60
CA VAL A 89 -7.57 1.04 1.06
C VAL A 89 -8.26 2.30 1.57
N HIS A 90 -9.60 2.32 1.65
CA HIS A 90 -10.33 3.44 2.24
C HIS A 90 -9.99 3.67 3.71
N TYR A 91 -9.77 2.61 4.49
CA TYR A 91 -9.37 2.76 5.88
C TYR A 91 -7.97 3.35 6.04
N LEU A 92 -7.01 2.95 5.20
CA LEU A 92 -5.67 3.55 5.17
C LEU A 92 -5.73 5.04 4.81
N ILE A 93 -6.52 5.37 3.79
CA ILE A 93 -6.74 6.75 3.38
C ILE A 93 -7.39 7.56 4.51
N HIS A 94 -8.41 7.00 5.16
CA HIS A 94 -9.10 7.66 6.26
C HIS A 94 -8.15 7.93 7.44
N PHE A 95 -7.28 6.97 7.77
CA PHE A 95 -6.23 7.16 8.78
C PHE A 95 -5.34 8.38 8.45
N VAL A 96 -4.85 8.48 7.21
CA VAL A 96 -4.04 9.63 6.76
C VAL A 96 -4.84 10.94 6.83
N LYS A 97 -6.12 10.93 6.42
CA LYS A 97 -6.97 12.13 6.46
C LYS A 97 -7.22 12.61 7.90
N VAL A 98 -7.46 11.68 8.83
CA VAL A 98 -7.62 12.01 10.26
C VAL A 98 -6.34 12.58 10.83
N ALA A 99 -5.19 11.94 10.54
CA ALA A 99 -3.88 12.44 10.98
C ALA A 99 -3.59 13.85 10.43
N LEU A 100 -3.86 14.08 9.14
CA LEU A 100 -3.70 15.39 8.50
C LEU A 100 -4.62 16.46 9.11
N SER A 101 -5.87 16.12 9.39
CA SER A 101 -6.81 17.04 10.05
C SER A 101 -6.39 17.34 11.49
N ALA A 102 -5.95 16.35 12.25
CA ALA A 102 -5.44 16.54 13.61
C ALA A 102 -4.20 17.46 13.62
N SER A 103 -3.31 17.36 12.63
CA SER A 103 -2.16 18.26 12.51
C SER A 103 -2.54 19.71 12.22
N LYS A 104 -3.68 19.98 11.57
CA LYS A 104 -4.15 21.35 11.27
C LYS A 104 -4.61 22.10 12.51
N ASP A 105 -5.19 21.40 13.48
CA ASP A 105 -5.68 22.03 14.72
C ASP A 105 -4.55 22.34 15.72
N ILE A 106 -3.40 21.64 15.63
CA ILE A 106 -2.40 21.67 16.69
C ILE A 106 -1.27 22.69 16.43
N GLN A 107 -0.89 23.03 15.19
CA GLN A 107 0.30 23.89 14.96
C GLN A 107 0.23 24.82 13.74
N LEU A 108 -0.07 26.10 13.99
CA LEU A 108 0.07 27.22 13.05
C LEU A 108 1.53 27.60 12.70
N GLN A 109 2.56 26.97 13.29
CA GLN A 109 3.95 27.45 13.12
C GLN A 109 5.01 26.44 12.63
N LYS A 110 4.73 25.12 12.60
CA LYS A 110 5.62 24.14 11.95
C LYS A 110 4.78 23.04 11.32
N ARG A 111 4.83 22.91 10.00
CA ARG A 111 4.17 21.83 9.23
C ARG A 111 4.84 20.48 9.53
N GLN A 112 4.60 19.89 10.69
CA GLN A 112 5.06 18.53 11.00
C GLN A 112 3.84 17.62 11.06
N ILE A 113 3.64 16.86 9.97
CA ILE A 113 2.71 15.73 9.96
C ILE A 113 3.32 14.61 10.81
N ASP A 114 2.46 13.84 11.47
CA ASP A 114 2.86 12.66 12.23
C ASP A 114 3.63 11.66 11.34
N ASN A 115 4.70 11.10 11.89
CA ASN A 115 5.59 10.20 11.16
C ASN A 115 4.85 8.92 10.69
N ASP A 116 3.86 8.47 11.48
CA ASP A 116 3.02 7.32 11.15
C ASP A 116 2.16 7.58 9.90
N ALA A 117 1.69 8.81 9.73
CA ALA A 117 0.93 9.22 8.55
C ALA A 117 1.82 9.28 7.30
N ILE A 118 3.05 9.80 7.43
CA ILE A 118 4.04 9.84 6.33
C ILE A 118 4.42 8.41 5.90
N THR A 119 4.65 7.52 6.87
CA THR A 119 5.00 6.12 6.61
C THR A 119 3.83 5.39 5.94
N THR A 120 2.59 5.67 6.37
CA THR A 120 1.38 5.13 5.73
C THR A 120 1.20 5.65 4.30
N MET A 121 1.49 6.93 4.03
CA MET A 121 1.45 7.48 2.67
C MET A 121 2.51 6.83 1.77
N THR A 122 3.71 6.61 2.29
CA THR A 122 4.79 5.89 1.59
C THR A 122 4.37 4.46 1.26
N PHE A 123 3.74 3.78 2.21
CA PHE A 123 3.18 2.44 1.99
C PHE A 123 2.10 2.42 0.90
N LEU A 124 1.20 3.42 0.89
CA LEU A 124 0.19 3.54 -0.16
C LEU A 124 0.83 3.74 -1.54
N GLU A 125 1.94 4.47 -1.64
CA GLU A 125 2.66 4.61 -2.90
C GLU A 125 3.25 3.28 -3.37
N GLU A 126 3.88 2.53 -2.48
CA GLU A 126 4.41 1.21 -2.84
C GLU A 126 3.29 0.23 -3.19
N LEU A 127 2.15 0.29 -2.50
CA LEU A 127 0.97 -0.48 -2.84
C LEU A 127 0.50 -0.19 -4.28
N ILE A 128 0.55 1.07 -4.72
CA ILE A 128 0.23 1.47 -6.10
C ILE A 128 1.21 0.87 -7.11
N LYS A 129 2.49 0.69 -6.76
CA LYS A 129 3.48 0.05 -7.65
C LYS A 129 3.11 -1.41 -7.95
N PHE A 130 2.54 -2.12 -6.98
CA PHE A 130 2.16 -3.54 -7.13
C PHE A 130 0.70 -3.73 -7.58
N ASP A 131 -0.20 -2.81 -7.24
CA ASP A 131 -1.59 -2.79 -7.65
C ASP A 131 -1.95 -1.45 -8.29
N GLY A 132 -2.04 -1.42 -9.63
CA GLY A 132 -2.39 -0.21 -10.38
C GLY A 132 -3.78 0.36 -10.05
N THR A 133 -4.68 -0.46 -9.52
CA THR A 133 -6.06 -0.08 -9.18
C THR A 133 -6.14 0.87 -7.97
N SER A 134 -5.15 0.81 -7.08
CA SER A 134 -5.12 1.62 -5.86
C SER A 134 -4.93 3.11 -6.13
N ARG A 135 -4.32 3.49 -7.26
CA ARG A 135 -4.04 4.89 -7.59
C ARG A 135 -5.31 5.71 -7.77
N GLU A 136 -6.30 5.14 -8.45
CA GLU A 136 -7.58 5.82 -8.69
C GLU A 136 -8.31 6.08 -7.38
N ILE A 137 -8.34 5.08 -6.49
CA ILE A 137 -8.99 5.15 -5.18
C ILE A 137 -8.32 6.21 -4.29
N VAL A 138 -6.98 6.23 -4.27
CA VAL A 138 -6.21 7.22 -3.48
C VAL A 138 -6.41 8.63 -4.02
N THR A 139 -6.30 8.82 -5.34
CA THR A 139 -6.42 10.14 -5.98
C THR A 139 -7.80 10.75 -5.79
N GLN A 140 -8.86 9.94 -5.87
CA GLN A 140 -10.24 10.42 -5.65
C GLN A 140 -10.50 10.87 -4.20
N ASN A 141 -9.83 10.28 -3.21
CA ASN A 141 -10.15 10.52 -1.80
C ASN A 141 -9.23 11.52 -1.08
N ILE A 142 -7.94 11.59 -1.47
CA ILE A 142 -6.91 12.48 -0.89
C ILE A 142 -6.61 13.66 -1.82
N GLY A 143 -6.76 13.48 -3.14
CA GLY A 143 -6.29 14.41 -4.16
C GLY A 143 -4.81 14.16 -4.51
N SER A 144 -4.48 14.20 -5.80
CA SER A 144 -3.11 13.96 -6.30
C SER A 144 -2.09 14.91 -5.70
N PHE A 145 -2.44 16.19 -5.56
CA PHE A 145 -1.53 17.22 -5.07
C PHE A 145 -1.02 16.96 -3.65
N ILE A 146 -1.89 16.54 -2.73
CA ILE A 146 -1.50 16.25 -1.35
C ILE A 146 -0.65 14.99 -1.32
N PHE A 147 -1.01 13.99 -2.11
CA PHE A 147 -0.28 12.74 -2.19
C PHE A 147 1.14 12.93 -2.74
N ASP A 148 1.30 13.73 -3.79
CA ASP A 148 2.59 14.02 -4.40
C ASP A 148 3.47 14.97 -3.56
N TYR A 149 2.87 15.84 -2.73
CA TYR A 149 3.62 16.75 -1.87
C TYR A 149 4.35 16.04 -0.72
N TYR A 150 3.74 15.00 -0.15
CA TYR A 150 4.33 14.21 0.95
C TYR A 150 5.14 13.00 0.47
N LYS A 151 5.33 12.91 -0.84
CA LYS A 151 6.16 11.89 -1.45
C LYS A 151 7.60 11.98 -0.93
N PRO A 152 8.25 10.85 -0.60
CA PRO A 152 9.65 10.87 -0.26
C PRO A 152 10.47 11.54 -1.39
N PRO A 153 11.50 12.36 -1.04
CA PRO A 153 12.18 13.27 -1.98
C PRO A 153 12.84 12.58 -3.19
N ALA A 154 12.98 11.26 -3.14
CA ALA A 154 13.66 10.46 -4.12
C ALA A 154 12.84 10.28 -5.43
N THR A 155 11.51 10.45 -5.40
CA THR A 155 10.67 10.35 -6.62
C THR A 155 10.28 11.70 -7.23
N ALA A 156 10.57 12.82 -6.56
CA ALA A 156 10.32 14.16 -7.07
C ALA A 156 11.39 14.61 -8.11
N GLY A 157 12.56 13.98 -8.11
CA GLY A 157 13.68 14.33 -8.99
C GLY A 157 13.55 13.90 -10.46
N MET A 158 12.48 13.20 -10.85
CA MET A 158 12.27 12.78 -12.25
C MET A 158 11.39 13.73 -13.08
N ILE A 159 10.84 14.79 -12.48
CA ILE A 159 9.88 15.69 -13.18
C ILE A 159 10.41 17.11 -13.42
N THR A 160 11.67 17.42 -13.08
CA THR A 160 12.23 18.78 -13.22
C THR A 160 13.30 18.93 -14.31
N ASN A 161 13.46 17.96 -15.22
CA ASN A 161 14.33 18.09 -16.38
C ASN A 161 13.54 17.90 -17.69
N GLN A 162 12.66 18.86 -17.99
CA GLN A 162 12.28 19.24 -19.37
C GLN A 162 12.08 20.75 -19.42
#